data_AF-A0A651EWC7-F1
#
_entry.id   AF-A0A651EWC7-F1
#
_cell.length_a   1.000
_cell.length_b   1.000
_cell.length_c   1.000
_cell.angle_alpha   90.00
_cell.angle_beta   90.00
_cell.angle_gamma   90.00
#
_symmetry.space_group_name_H-M   'P 1'
#
loop_
_entity.id
_entity.type
_entity.pdbx_description
1 polymer ?
#
loop_
_entity_poly.entity_id
_entity_poly.type
_entity_poly.pdbx_seq_one_letter_code
_entity_poly.pdbx_strand_id
1 'polypeptide(L)' 'MSAFIAKWQGCPDISPAPCPGDINGSGTVGLDDFAILAANFGTGPGATLAQGDLNGDGFVNLADFNIVAVNFGNDCN' A
#
# COMPACT_ATOMS: atom_id res chain seq x y z
N MET A 1 11.52 -17.99 -28.75
CA MET A 1 10.21 -17.34 -28.60
C MET A 1 10.03 -17.07 -27.11
N SER A 2 10.19 -15.80 -26.72
CA SER A 2 10.09 -15.24 -25.36
C SER A 2 8.79 -15.67 -24.66
N ALA A 3 8.73 -15.90 -23.35
CA ALA A 3 8.94 -14.90 -22.31
C ALA A 3 9.61 -15.46 -21.03
N PHE A 4 10.24 -14.53 -20.31
CA PHE A 4 11.19 -14.74 -19.22
C PHE A 4 10.53 -15.36 -17.98
N ILE A 5 10.98 -16.57 -17.64
CA ILE A 5 10.84 -17.16 -16.32
C ILE A 5 12.00 -16.60 -15.50
N ALA A 6 11.72 -15.66 -14.61
CA ALA A 6 12.68 -15.23 -13.60
C ALA A 6 12.11 -15.57 -12.22
N LYS A 7 12.53 -16.73 -11.70
CA LYS A 7 12.54 -17.00 -10.27
C LYS A 7 13.46 -15.95 -9.61
N TRP A 8 12.90 -15.09 -8.77
CA TRP A 8 13.67 -14.26 -7.84
C TRP A 8 13.06 -14.37 -6.44
N GLN A 9 13.45 -15.43 -5.72
CA GLN A 9 13.53 -15.38 -4.26
C GLN A 9 14.84 -14.64 -3.95
N GLY A 10 14.82 -13.37 -3.53
CA GLY A 10 16.08 -12.70 -3.17
C GLY A 10 16.14 -11.19 -3.00
N CYS A 11 15.11 -10.41 -3.36
CA CYS A 11 14.95 -9.04 -2.87
C CYS A 11 13.71 -9.03 -1.98
N PRO A 12 13.77 -8.57 -0.71
CA PRO A 12 12.54 -8.29 0.02
C PRO A 12 11.79 -7.22 -0.80
N ASP A 13 10.51 -7.48 -1.06
CA ASP A 13 9.52 -6.49 -1.52
C ASP A 13 9.68 -5.94 -2.95
N ILE A 14 9.45 -6.77 -3.98
CA ILE A 14 9.14 -6.28 -5.35
C ILE A 14 8.13 -7.13 -6.11
N SER A 15 7.10 -7.63 -5.40
CA SER A 15 5.79 -7.74 -6.03
C SER A 15 5.19 -6.34 -5.97
N PRO A 16 4.73 -5.70 -7.05
CA PRO A 16 3.74 -4.65 -6.87
C PRO A 16 2.57 -5.37 -6.21
N ALA A 17 2.41 -5.26 -4.88
CA ALA A 17 1.31 -5.91 -4.18
C ALA A 17 0.05 -5.51 -4.96
N PRO A 18 -0.69 -6.44 -5.61
CA PRO A 18 -1.87 -6.08 -6.37
C PRO A 18 -3.02 -5.86 -5.38
N CYS A 19 -2.78 -5.04 -4.36
CA CYS A 19 -3.64 -4.80 -3.23
C CYS A 19 -3.61 -3.32 -2.86
N PRO A 20 -4.32 -2.49 -3.62
CA PRO A 20 -4.44 -1.08 -3.31
C PRO A 20 -5.00 -0.92 -1.89
N GLY A 21 -4.26 -0.26 -1.00
CA GLY A 21 -4.66 -0.07 0.40
C GLY A 21 -4.01 -1.00 1.42
N ASP A 22 -3.22 -1.99 1.01
CA ASP A 22 -2.39 -2.81 1.91
C ASP A 22 -1.05 -2.07 2.14
N ILE A 23 -1.01 -1.28 3.21
CA ILE A 23 0.13 -0.44 3.59
C ILE A 23 1.17 -1.28 4.33
N ASN A 24 0.73 -2.26 5.13
CA ASN A 24 1.62 -3.08 5.94
C ASN A 24 2.15 -4.33 5.21
N GLY A 25 1.66 -4.61 4.00
CA GLY A 25 2.09 -5.75 3.17
C GLY A 25 1.61 -7.09 3.71
N SER A 26 0.50 -7.12 4.45
CA SER A 26 -0.04 -8.34 5.06
C SER A 26 -0.80 -9.22 4.07
N GLY A 27 -1.07 -8.73 2.86
CA GLY A 27 -1.93 -9.39 1.88
C GLY A 27 -3.42 -9.21 2.19
N THR A 28 -3.80 -8.32 3.12
CA THR A 28 -5.20 -8.01 3.40
C THR A 28 -5.35 -6.54 3.79
N VAL A 29 -6.28 -5.84 3.15
CA VAL A 29 -6.60 -4.44 3.50
C VAL A 29 -7.51 -4.41 4.72
N GLY A 30 -6.98 -3.96 5.86
CA GLY A 30 -7.67 -4.07 7.15
C GLY A 30 -7.53 -2.86 8.07
N LEU A 31 -7.87 -3.09 9.34
CA LEU A 31 -7.77 -2.06 10.38
C LEU A 31 -6.32 -1.66 10.68
N ASP A 32 -5.36 -2.56 10.44
CA ASP A 32 -3.95 -2.27 10.64
C ASP A 32 -3.44 -1.23 9.63
N ASP A 33 -3.88 -1.32 8.36
CA ASP A 33 -3.59 -0.30 7.34
C ASP A 33 -4.23 1.04 7.70
N PHE A 34 -5.49 1.01 8.16
CA PHE A 34 -6.18 2.20 8.64
C PHE A 34 -5.45 2.86 9.82
N ALA A 35 -4.90 2.06 10.74
CA ALA A 35 -4.14 2.58 11.88
C ALA A 35 -2.84 3.28 11.44
N ILE A 36 -2.16 2.76 10.41
CA ILE A 36 -0.96 3.41 9.83
C ILE A 36 -1.34 4.74 9.19
N LEU A 37 -2.43 4.77 8.42
CA LEU A 37 -2.96 5.99 7.79
C LEU A 37 -3.35 7.04 8.83
N ALA A 38 -4.06 6.64 9.88
CA ALA A 38 -4.48 7.53 10.96
C ALA A 38 -3.29 8.06 11.76
N ALA A 39 -2.26 7.25 11.99
CA ALA A 39 -1.05 7.65 12.70
C ALA A 39 -0.23 8.70 11.93
N ASN A 40 -0.29 8.67 10.60
CA ASN A 40 0.45 9.58 9.72
C ASN A 40 -0.42 10.66 9.09
N PHE A 41 -1.69 10.79 9.47
CA PHE A 41 -2.61 11.75 8.85
C PHE A 41 -2.10 13.19 8.97
N GLY A 42 -2.12 13.93 7.86
CA GLY A 42 -1.57 15.28 7.76
C GLY A 42 -0.06 15.34 7.51
N THR A 43 0.62 14.19 7.34
CA THR A 43 2.03 14.15 6.96
C THR A 43 2.21 14.69 5.55
N GLY A 44 3.22 15.55 5.35
CA GLY A 44 3.62 16.09 4.05
C GLY A 44 4.30 17.46 4.17
N PRO A 45 4.88 17.98 3.08
CA PRO A 45 5.08 17.32 1.79
C PRO A 45 6.19 16.24 1.85
N GLY A 46 6.11 15.25 0.96
CA GLY A 46 7.09 14.17 0.84
C GLY A 46 6.76 12.93 1.66
N ALA A 47 5.48 12.69 1.92
CA ALA A 47 5.02 11.42 2.46
C ALA A 47 5.38 10.26 1.51
N THR A 48 5.58 9.09 2.09
CA THR A 48 5.89 7.85 1.37
C THR A 48 4.74 6.87 1.50
N LEU A 49 4.74 5.85 0.65
CA LEU A 49 3.71 4.80 0.68
C LEU A 49 3.64 4.08 2.04
N ALA A 50 4.81 3.85 2.68
CA ALA A 50 4.89 3.29 4.03
C ALA A 50 4.34 4.22 5.13
N GLN A 51 4.22 5.52 4.84
CA GLN A 51 3.57 6.50 5.71
C GLN A 51 2.07 6.63 5.39
N GLY A 52 1.55 5.94 4.37
CA GLY A 52 0.14 5.99 3.99
C GLY A 52 -0.17 6.94 2.83
N ASP A 53 0.82 7.41 2.07
CA ASP A 53 0.61 8.10 0.79
C ASP A 53 0.37 7.06 -0.31
N LEU A 54 -0.91 6.72 -0.50
CA LEU A 54 -1.35 5.68 -1.42
C LEU A 54 -1.58 6.22 -2.83
N ASN A 55 -1.85 7.52 -2.96
CA ASN A 55 -2.08 8.16 -4.26
C ASN A 55 -0.79 8.78 -4.86
N GLY A 56 0.29 8.88 -4.08
CA GLY A 56 1.59 9.42 -4.49
C GLY A 56 1.61 10.95 -4.60
N ASP A 57 0.69 11.66 -3.94
CA ASP A 57 0.61 13.13 -4.00
C ASP A 57 1.56 13.84 -3.02
N GLY A 58 2.26 13.06 -2.19
CA GLY A 58 3.22 13.53 -1.20
C GLY A 58 2.57 13.96 0.12
N PHE A 59 1.28 13.73 0.30
CA PHE A 59 0.53 14.01 1.52
C PHE A 59 -0.29 12.80 1.96
N VAL A 60 -0.41 12.60 3.27
CA VAL A 60 -1.32 11.60 3.83
C VAL A 60 -2.61 12.31 4.22
N ASN A 61 -3.67 12.14 3.42
CA ASN A 61 -4.91 12.87 3.60
C ASN A 61 -6.16 12.00 3.34
N LEU A 62 -7.33 12.63 3.24
CA LEU A 62 -8.59 11.91 3.05
C LEU A 62 -8.65 11.13 1.73
N ALA A 63 -7.88 11.53 0.71
CA ALA A 63 -7.77 10.82 -0.54
C ALA A 63 -7.20 9.40 -0.34
N ASP A 64 -6.19 9.25 0.50
CA ASP A 64 -5.59 7.95 0.83
C ASP A 64 -6.54 7.08 1.65
N PHE A 65 -7.27 7.69 2.59
CA PHE A 65 -8.33 7.00 3.34
C PHE A 65 -9.40 6.41 2.43
N ASN A 66 -9.79 7.12 1.36
CA ASN A 66 -10.74 6.59 0.40
C ASN A 66 -10.20 5.37 -0.34
N ILE A 67 -8.89 5.27 -0.59
CA ILE A 67 -8.27 4.11 -1.24
C ILE A 67 -8.38 2.88 -0.33
N VAL A 68 -8.05 3.01 0.96
CA VAL A 68 -8.23 1.91 1.93
C VAL A 68 -9.70 1.55 2.09
N ALA A 69 -10.59 2.54 2.21
CA ALA A 69 -12.02 2.29 2.42
C ALA A 69 -12.68 1.55 1.24
N VAL A 70 -12.30 1.87 0.00
CA VAL A 70 -12.81 1.18 -1.20
C VAL A 70 -12.31 -0.26 -1.27
N ASN A 71 -11.12 -0.54 -0.73
CA ASN A 71 -10.50 -1.86 -0.77
C ASN A 71 -10.64 -2.63 0.56
N PHE A 72 -11.36 -2.09 1.55
CA PHE A 72 -11.42 -2.66 2.89
C PHE A 72 -11.99 -4.08 2.87
N GLY A 73 -11.25 -5.03 3.46
CA GLY A 73 -11.59 -6.44 3.47
C GLY A 73 -11.20 -7.20 2.19
N ASN A 74 -10.53 -6.56 1.22
CA ASN A 74 -9.91 -7.28 0.12
C ASN A 74 -8.72 -8.09 0.64
N ASP A 75 -8.75 -9.39 0.35
CA ASP A 75 -7.64 -10.31 0.48
C ASP A 75 -7.01 -10.48 -0.90
N CYS A 76 -5.69 -10.40 -0.95
CA CYS A 76 -4.88 -10.37 -2.16
C CYS A 76 -3.72 -11.38 -2.08
N ASN A 77 -3.83 -12.35 -1.16
CA ASN A 77 -3.01 -13.56 -1.11
C ASN A 77 -3.35 -14.57 -2.22
#